data_AF-W4VKT1-F1
#
_entry.id   AF-W4VKT1-F1
#
_cell.length_a   1.000
_cell.length_b   1.000
_cell.length_c   1.000
_cell.angle_alpha   90.00
_cell.angle_beta   90.00
_cell.angle_gamma   90.00
#
_symmetry.space_group_name_H-M   'P 1'
#
loop_
_entity.id
_entity.type
_entity.pdbx_description
1 polymer ?
#
loop_
_entity_poly.entity_id
_entity_poly.type
_entity_poly.pdbx_seq_one_letter_code
_entity_poly.pdbx_strand_id
1 'polypeptide(L)'
;MIQEESSERFWKNFYGPNMGYVQEQYELYLDDENAVDASLKEMFEKYGAPKEISKKQQAEVVSHKGFSSDITAKQLTSAIKLVEAIRRYAHLKADIYPVGSGISGDTTLVDPAHYGLSREILEAIPAEWVWDSTLNGVSNAQEIVDHLMNQYAGTISFEYDHVNNDDERLWFQDNIESGKYRFPFSEDEKKELLGKIVDVEGFETF
;
A
#
# COMPACT_ATOMS: atom_id res chain seq x y z
N MET A 1 -47.27 -10.73 22.67
CA MET A 1 -46.31 -9.63 22.93
C MET A 1 -45.06 -10.05 23.72
N ILE A 2 -45.01 -11.23 24.37
CA ILE A 2 -43.84 -11.66 25.19
C ILE A 2 -42.77 -12.41 24.37
N GLN A 3 -43.13 -13.04 23.25
CA GLN A 3 -42.25 -13.93 22.48
C GLN A 3 -41.30 -13.18 21.51
N GLU A 4 -41.76 -12.07 20.93
CA GLU A 4 -40.94 -11.22 20.04
C GLU A 4 -39.82 -10.48 20.78
N GLU A 5 -40.05 -10.07 22.03
CA GLU A 5 -39.01 -9.42 22.85
C GLU A 5 -37.91 -10.41 23.28
N SER A 6 -38.28 -11.70 23.38
CA SER A 6 -37.38 -12.81 23.70
C SER A 6 -36.46 -13.15 22.52
N SER A 7 -36.99 -13.18 21.30
CA SER A 7 -36.17 -13.47 20.10
C SER A 7 -35.19 -12.35 19.77
N GLU A 8 -35.61 -11.09 19.90
CA GLU A 8 -34.70 -9.95 19.67
C GLU A 8 -33.52 -9.91 20.65
N ARG A 9 -33.75 -10.30 21.92
CA ARG A 9 -32.67 -10.40 22.91
C ARG A 9 -31.76 -11.58 22.66
N PHE A 10 -32.27 -12.68 22.10
CA PHE A 10 -31.48 -13.84 21.74
C PHE A 10 -30.50 -13.51 20.61
N TRP A 11 -30.98 -12.88 19.53
CA TRP A 11 -30.14 -12.51 18.39
C TRP A 11 -29.08 -11.47 18.74
N LYS A 12 -29.32 -10.62 19.75
CA LYS A 12 -28.30 -9.72 20.30
C LYS A 12 -27.03 -10.40 20.80
N ASN A 13 -27.04 -11.71 21.09
CA ASN A 13 -25.84 -12.40 21.56
C ASN A 13 -24.86 -12.76 20.43
N PHE A 14 -25.25 -12.61 19.16
CA PHE A 14 -24.39 -12.85 18.01
C PHE A 14 -23.87 -11.53 17.46
N TYR A 15 -22.58 -11.45 17.16
CA TYR A 15 -21.91 -10.22 16.73
C TYR A 15 -20.94 -10.49 15.58
N GLY A 16 -20.74 -9.49 14.72
CA GLY A 16 -19.70 -9.50 13.69
C GLY A 16 -19.82 -10.67 12.72
N PRO A 17 -18.70 -11.35 12.36
CA PRO A 17 -18.70 -12.47 11.41
C PRO A 17 -19.66 -13.62 11.79
N ASN A 18 -19.89 -13.85 13.08
CA ASN A 18 -20.77 -14.91 13.56
C ASN A 18 -22.25 -14.61 13.28
N MET A 19 -22.66 -13.33 13.23
CA MET A 19 -24.01 -12.95 12.83
C MET A 19 -24.20 -13.17 11.33
N GLY A 20 -23.18 -12.89 10.52
CA GLY A 20 -23.19 -13.18 9.07
C GLY A 20 -23.38 -14.66 8.78
N TYR A 21 -22.65 -15.53 9.51
CA TYR A 21 -22.82 -16.98 9.38
C TYR A 21 -24.24 -17.45 9.74
N VAL A 22 -24.81 -16.95 10.84
CA VAL A 22 -26.17 -17.31 11.27
C VAL A 22 -27.22 -16.86 10.24
N GLN A 23 -27.00 -15.72 9.59
CA GLN A 23 -27.89 -15.22 8.54
C GLN A 23 -27.82 -16.09 7.28
N GLU A 24 -26.61 -16.47 6.84
CA GLU A 24 -26.42 -17.39 5.72
C GLU A 24 -27.08 -18.74 5.97
N GLN A 25 -26.95 -19.29 7.18
CA GLN A 25 -27.62 -20.54 7.56
C GLN A 25 -29.14 -20.40 7.61
N TYR A 26 -29.67 -19.23 7.98
CA TYR A 26 -31.11 -18.98 7.95
C TYR A 26 -31.65 -18.89 6.51
N GLU A 27 -30.88 -18.33 5.58
CA GLU A 27 -31.24 -18.31 4.16
C GLU A 27 -31.27 -19.72 3.56
N LEU A 28 -30.29 -20.57 3.91
CA LEU A 28 -30.30 -21.99 3.52
C LEU A 28 -31.51 -22.74 4.10
N TYR A 29 -31.89 -22.44 5.35
CA TYR A 29 -33.07 -23.02 5.99
C TYR A 29 -34.38 -22.67 5.27
N LEU A 30 -34.48 -21.47 4.69
CA LEU A 30 -35.66 -21.06 3.92
C LEU A 30 -35.76 -21.76 2.55
N ASP A 31 -34.63 -22.19 1.99
CA ASP A 31 -34.59 -22.90 0.70
C ASP A 31 -34.79 -24.42 0.87
N ASP A 32 -34.10 -25.04 1.84
CA ASP A 32 -34.30 -26.43 2.25
C ASP A 32 -34.07 -26.61 3.76
N GLU A 33 -35.14 -26.95 4.48
CA GLU A 33 -35.08 -27.15 5.93
C GLU A 33 -34.13 -28.26 6.37
N ASN A 34 -33.76 -29.20 5.49
CA ASN A 34 -32.84 -30.29 5.80
C ASN A 34 -31.38 -29.98 5.42
N ALA A 35 -31.12 -28.85 4.77
CA ALA A 35 -29.77 -28.40 4.41
C ALA A 35 -28.99 -27.82 5.59
N VAL A 36 -29.67 -27.60 6.72
CA VAL A 36 -29.11 -26.99 7.93
C VAL A 36 -29.07 -28.02 9.06
N ASP A 37 -28.07 -27.90 9.93
CA ASP A 37 -27.93 -28.78 11.11
C ASP A 37 -29.17 -28.74 12.02
N ALA A 38 -29.50 -29.88 12.64
CA ALA A 38 -30.67 -30.03 13.49
C ALA A 38 -30.71 -29.00 14.64
N SER A 39 -29.55 -28.64 15.21
CA SER A 39 -29.46 -27.65 16.30
C SER A 39 -29.79 -26.23 15.85
N LEU A 40 -29.45 -25.88 14.59
CA LEU A 40 -29.76 -24.59 13.98
C LEU A 40 -31.21 -24.53 13.51
N LYS A 41 -31.75 -25.64 13.00
CA LYS A 41 -33.18 -25.77 12.68
C LYS A 41 -34.06 -25.50 13.90
N GLU A 42 -33.78 -26.15 15.03
CA GLU A 42 -34.51 -25.93 16.29
C GLU A 42 -34.40 -24.47 16.76
N MET A 43 -33.26 -23.82 16.52
CA MET A 43 -33.03 -22.41 16.84
C MET A 43 -33.91 -21.49 16.00
N PHE A 44 -34.01 -21.72 14.68
CA PHE A 44 -34.83 -20.92 13.77
C PHE A 44 -36.32 -21.13 13.98
N GLU A 45 -36.77 -22.36 14.25
CA GLU A 45 -38.16 -22.64 14.63
C GLU A 45 -38.57 -21.91 15.92
N LYS A 46 -37.64 -21.79 16.88
CA LYS A 46 -37.91 -21.19 18.20
C LYS A 46 -37.81 -19.67 18.22
N TYR A 47 -36.86 -19.08 17.50
CA TYR A 47 -36.56 -17.64 17.57
C TYR A 47 -36.86 -16.87 16.26
N GLY A 48 -37.22 -17.57 15.19
CA GLY A 48 -37.56 -16.96 13.89
C GLY A 48 -36.35 -16.32 13.21
N ALA A 49 -36.61 -15.42 12.25
CA ALA A 49 -35.55 -14.74 11.50
C ALA A 49 -34.61 -13.93 12.42
N PRO A 50 -33.27 -14.02 12.23
CA PRO A 50 -32.33 -13.10 12.83
C PRO A 50 -32.66 -11.67 12.40
N LYS A 51 -32.99 -10.79 13.35
CA LYS A 51 -33.20 -9.36 13.06
C LYS A 51 -31.87 -8.63 13.18
N GLU A 52 -31.45 -7.96 12.10
CA GLU A 52 -30.28 -7.07 12.12
C GLU A 52 -30.40 -6.04 13.26
N ILE A 53 -29.41 -6.01 14.14
CA ILE A 53 -29.19 -4.86 15.04
C ILE A 53 -28.43 -3.82 14.23
N SER A 54 -29.11 -3.22 13.28
CA SER A 54 -28.64 -2.05 12.57
C SER A 54 -28.78 -0.83 13.48
N LYS A 55 -27.79 -0.57 14.34
CA LYS A 55 -27.37 0.79 14.78
C LYS A 55 -26.12 0.80 15.68
N LYS A 56 -25.09 1.49 15.15
CA LYS A 56 -24.18 2.42 15.85
C LYS A 56 -23.46 1.90 17.12
N GLN A 57 -22.36 1.20 16.90
CA GLN A 57 -21.11 1.41 17.64
C GLN A 57 -20.05 1.61 16.53
N GLN A 58 -19.74 2.84 16.11
CA GLN A 58 -18.66 3.64 16.70
C GLN A 58 -17.54 2.76 17.28
N ALA A 59 -16.95 1.92 16.44
CA ALA A 59 -15.50 1.81 16.44
C ALA A 59 -14.98 3.04 15.67
N GLU A 60 -14.15 3.83 16.31
CA GLU A 60 -13.33 4.85 15.67
C GLU A 60 -12.41 4.15 14.66
N VAL A 61 -12.92 3.89 13.46
CA VAL A 61 -12.10 3.61 12.30
C VAL A 61 -11.83 4.97 11.67
N VAL A 62 -10.59 5.38 11.78
CA VAL A 62 -10.04 6.57 11.11
C VAL A 62 -10.59 6.59 9.69
N SER A 63 -11.30 7.67 9.39
CA SER A 63 -11.89 7.96 8.09
C SER A 63 -10.80 8.02 7.02
N HIS A 64 -10.50 6.89 6.37
CA HIS A 64 -10.06 6.93 4.98
C HIS A 64 -11.31 7.10 4.13
N LYS A 65 -11.44 8.32 3.58
CA LYS A 65 -12.45 8.70 2.60
C LYS A 65 -12.56 7.62 1.52
N GLY A 66 -13.80 7.28 1.19
CA GLY A 66 -14.12 6.17 0.31
C GLY A 66 -13.51 6.28 -1.09
N PHE A 67 -12.85 5.19 -1.47
CA PHE A 67 -13.06 4.52 -2.75
C PHE A 67 -12.65 3.05 -2.56
N SER A 68 -13.62 2.14 -2.44
CA SER A 68 -13.36 0.70 -2.60
C SER A 68 -14.59 0.03 -3.20
N SER A 69 -14.45 -0.27 -4.49
CA SER A 69 -15.25 -1.08 -5.44
C SER A 69 -15.03 -0.44 -6.82
N ASP A 70 -14.05 -0.78 -7.64
CA ASP A 70 -13.22 -1.96 -7.78
C ASP A 70 -11.85 -1.51 -8.31
N ILE A 71 -10.76 -1.75 -7.57
CA ILE A 71 -9.44 -1.70 -8.22
C ILE A 71 -9.42 -2.85 -9.21
N THR A 72 -9.40 -2.53 -10.49
CA THR A 72 -9.37 -3.55 -11.54
C THR A 72 -8.01 -4.25 -11.52
N ALA A 73 -7.98 -5.54 -11.90
CA ALA A 73 -6.73 -6.26 -12.10
C ALA A 73 -5.78 -5.52 -13.07
N LYS A 74 -6.32 -4.77 -14.03
CA LYS A 74 -5.54 -3.92 -14.93
C LYS A 74 -4.84 -2.78 -14.18
N GLN A 75 -5.54 -2.07 -13.30
CA GLN A 75 -4.94 -0.99 -12.50
C GLN A 75 -3.87 -1.52 -11.55
N LEU A 76 -4.13 -2.65 -10.87
CA LEU A 76 -3.15 -3.27 -9.99
C LEU A 76 -1.89 -3.71 -10.74
N THR A 77 -2.04 -4.42 -11.86
CA THR A 77 -0.90 -4.83 -12.69
C THR A 77 -0.17 -3.64 -13.31
N SER A 78 -0.87 -2.57 -13.67
CA SER A 78 -0.26 -1.31 -14.09
C SER A 78 0.58 -0.68 -12.97
N ALA A 79 0.10 -0.70 -11.72
CA ALA A 79 0.85 -0.16 -10.58
C ALA A 79 2.13 -0.97 -10.29
N ILE A 80 2.06 -2.30 -10.37
CA ILE A 80 3.24 -3.18 -10.27
C ILE A 80 4.25 -2.85 -11.38
N LYS A 81 3.78 -2.69 -12.62
CA LYS A 81 4.65 -2.30 -13.75
C LYS A 81 5.30 -0.94 -13.55
N LEU A 82 4.59 0.02 -12.97
CA LEU A 82 5.14 1.33 -12.65
C LEU A 82 6.26 1.22 -11.61
N VAL A 83 6.06 0.43 -10.55
CA VAL A 83 7.10 0.18 -9.52
C VAL A 83 8.36 -0.43 -10.15
N GLU A 84 8.21 -1.45 -10.99
CA GLU A 84 9.33 -2.05 -11.72
C GLU A 84 9.99 -1.06 -12.70
N ALA A 85 9.19 -0.23 -13.37
CA ALA A 85 9.72 0.78 -14.28
C ALA A 85 10.53 1.86 -13.54
N ILE A 86 10.12 2.25 -12.32
CA ILE A 86 10.90 3.15 -11.47
C ILE A 86 12.25 2.51 -11.14
N ARG A 87 12.28 1.26 -10.67
CA ARG A 87 13.53 0.54 -10.37
C ARG A 87 14.49 0.51 -11.55
N ARG A 88 13.96 0.35 -12.77
CA ARG A 88 14.75 0.20 -14.00
C ARG A 88 15.15 1.52 -14.65
N TYR A 89 14.28 2.53 -14.64
CA TYR A 89 14.43 3.72 -15.49
C TYR A 89 14.45 5.05 -14.74
N ALA A 90 14.25 5.09 -13.42
CA ALA A 90 14.24 6.34 -12.67
C ALA A 90 15.57 7.10 -12.73
N HIS A 91 16.69 6.42 -13.04
CA HIS A 91 17.97 7.07 -13.31
C HIS A 91 17.93 8.10 -14.44
N LEU A 92 17.04 7.93 -15.41
CA LEU A 92 16.83 8.90 -16.50
C LEU A 92 16.22 10.22 -16.02
N LYS A 93 15.54 10.20 -14.86
CA LYS A 93 14.89 11.37 -14.24
C LYS A 93 15.68 11.90 -13.03
N ALA A 94 16.86 11.34 -12.75
CA ALA A 94 17.62 11.67 -11.56
C ALA A 94 18.26 13.08 -11.60
N ASP A 95 18.28 13.74 -10.45
CA ASP A 95 18.89 15.07 -10.26
C ASP A 95 20.40 14.97 -9.97
N ILE A 96 21.15 14.44 -10.93
CA ILE A 96 22.59 14.15 -10.79
C ILE A 96 23.50 15.16 -11.51
N TYR A 97 22.93 16.18 -12.15
CA TYR A 97 23.69 17.15 -12.95
C TYR A 97 23.92 18.43 -12.14
N PRO A 98 25.14 18.71 -11.67
CA PRO A 98 25.43 19.89 -10.84
C PRO A 98 25.41 21.21 -11.63
N VAL A 99 25.54 21.15 -12.96
CA VAL A 99 25.54 22.32 -13.85
C VAL A 99 24.78 22.02 -15.15
N GLY A 100 24.04 23.00 -15.67
CA GLY A 100 23.34 22.90 -16.96
C GLY A 100 21.93 22.32 -16.89
N SER A 101 21.33 22.05 -18.05
CA SER A 101 19.98 21.48 -18.16
C SER A 101 20.03 19.96 -17.94
N GLY A 102 19.89 19.54 -16.68
CA GLY A 102 19.68 18.14 -16.30
C GLY A 102 18.36 17.59 -16.86
N ILE A 103 18.36 16.29 -17.14
CA ILE A 103 17.31 15.48 -17.80
C ILE A 103 17.17 15.79 -19.30
N SER A 104 17.94 15.04 -20.11
CA SER A 104 17.72 14.94 -21.57
C SER A 104 17.31 13.51 -21.90
N GLY A 105 16.01 13.24 -21.95
CA GLY A 105 15.54 11.89 -22.26
C GLY A 105 14.04 11.75 -22.08
N ASP A 106 13.49 10.74 -22.74
CA ASP A 106 12.12 10.32 -22.51
C ASP A 106 12.01 9.67 -21.13
N THR A 107 11.26 10.29 -20.22
CA THR A 107 10.99 9.78 -18.86
C THR A 107 9.56 9.29 -18.70
N THR A 108 8.84 9.10 -19.81
CA THR A 108 7.43 8.68 -19.81
C THR A 108 7.25 7.32 -19.12
N LEU A 109 8.26 6.45 -19.16
CA LEU A 109 8.21 5.13 -18.50
C LEU A 109 8.14 5.18 -16.97
N VAL A 110 8.47 6.31 -16.33
CA VAL A 110 8.31 6.47 -14.87
C VAL A 110 7.15 7.38 -14.51
N ASP A 111 6.34 7.80 -15.49
CA ASP A 111 5.16 8.61 -15.27
C ASP A 111 3.93 7.71 -15.03
N PRO A 112 3.23 7.83 -13.88
CA PRO A 112 1.97 7.11 -13.65
C PRO A 112 0.94 7.25 -14.78
N ALA A 113 0.88 8.40 -15.43
CA ALA A 113 -0.07 8.67 -16.53
C ALA A 113 0.16 7.75 -17.73
N HIS A 114 1.40 7.31 -17.99
CA HIS A 114 1.73 6.35 -19.04
C HIS A 114 1.01 5.00 -18.85
N TYR A 115 0.78 4.63 -17.58
CA TYR A 115 0.12 3.38 -17.20
C TYR A 115 -1.40 3.54 -17.01
N GLY A 116 -1.95 4.73 -17.26
CA GLY A 116 -3.35 5.07 -17.02
C GLY A 116 -3.69 5.14 -15.53
N LEU A 117 -2.71 5.46 -14.68
CA LEU A 117 -2.87 5.57 -13.23
C LEU A 117 -2.97 7.04 -12.85
N SER A 118 -4.10 7.43 -12.26
CA SER A 118 -4.22 8.72 -11.58
C SER A 118 -3.74 8.59 -10.14
N ARG A 119 -3.47 9.73 -9.50
CA ARG A 119 -3.10 9.79 -8.08
C ARG A 119 -4.16 9.12 -7.20
N GLU A 120 -5.43 9.35 -7.47
CA GLU A 120 -6.54 8.78 -6.70
C GLU A 120 -6.58 7.24 -6.81
N ILE A 121 -6.24 6.69 -7.98
CA ILE A 121 -6.15 5.24 -8.18
C ILE A 121 -4.98 4.68 -7.37
N LEU A 122 -3.82 5.34 -7.39
CA LEU A 122 -2.64 4.91 -6.64
C LEU A 122 -2.86 5.01 -5.12
N GLU A 123 -3.52 6.06 -4.65
CA GLU A 123 -3.88 6.23 -3.22
C GLU A 123 -4.90 5.18 -2.75
N ALA A 124 -5.74 4.66 -3.65
CA ALA A 124 -6.70 3.60 -3.33
C ALA A 124 -6.06 2.21 -3.22
N ILE A 125 -4.91 1.97 -3.87
CA ILE A 125 -4.23 0.67 -3.87
C ILE A 125 -3.40 0.53 -2.58
N PRO A 126 -3.68 -0.47 -1.72
CA PRO A 126 -2.86 -0.74 -0.55
C PRO A 126 -1.42 -1.08 -0.92
N ALA A 127 -0.46 -0.58 -0.13
CA ALA A 127 0.96 -0.76 -0.40
C ALA A 127 1.37 -2.25 -0.50
N GLU A 128 0.83 -3.07 0.40
CA GLU A 128 1.04 -4.52 0.49
C GLU A 128 0.71 -5.30 -0.80
N TRP A 129 -0.10 -4.74 -1.72
CA TRP A 129 -0.45 -5.43 -2.96
C TRP A 129 0.57 -5.22 -4.08
N VAL A 130 1.45 -4.23 -3.94
CA VAL A 130 2.36 -3.78 -5.01
C VAL A 130 3.82 -3.90 -4.60
N TRP A 131 4.11 -3.84 -3.29
CA TRP A 131 5.47 -3.76 -2.79
C TRP A 131 5.66 -4.62 -1.54
N ASP A 132 6.60 -5.55 -1.60
CA ASP A 132 6.89 -6.57 -0.57
C ASP A 132 7.86 -6.05 0.52
N SER A 133 7.98 -4.73 0.67
CA SER A 133 8.93 -4.13 1.62
C SER A 133 8.27 -3.87 2.97
N THR A 134 9.01 -4.18 4.03
CA THR A 134 8.59 -3.93 5.42
C THR A 134 8.81 -2.46 5.84
N LEU A 135 8.84 -1.52 4.90
CA LEU A 135 9.13 -0.12 5.22
C LEU A 135 7.97 0.48 6.01
N ASN A 136 8.23 0.82 7.27
CA ASN A 136 7.23 1.44 8.13
C ASN A 136 6.85 2.83 7.60
N GLY A 137 5.56 3.10 7.46
CA GLY A 137 5.04 4.43 7.13
C GLY A 137 4.61 4.62 5.67
N VAL A 138 4.60 3.56 4.86
CA VAL A 138 4.02 3.57 3.51
C VAL A 138 2.74 2.74 3.50
N SER A 139 1.63 3.37 3.12
CA SER A 139 0.27 2.82 3.28
C SER A 139 -0.42 2.50 1.95
N ASN A 140 -0.04 3.20 0.88
CA ASN A 140 -0.65 3.05 -0.44
C ASN A 140 0.39 3.13 -1.59
N ALA A 141 -0.03 2.79 -2.81
CA ALA A 141 0.85 2.77 -3.98
C ALA A 141 1.37 4.16 -4.38
N GLN A 142 0.65 5.24 -4.08
CA GLN A 142 1.14 6.60 -4.34
C GLN A 142 2.36 6.91 -3.46
N GLU A 143 2.31 6.57 -2.18
CA GLU A 143 3.43 6.73 -1.24
C GLU A 143 4.63 5.85 -1.63
N ILE A 144 4.39 4.64 -2.17
CA ILE A 144 5.46 3.80 -2.75
C ILE A 144 6.15 4.52 -3.91
N VAL A 145 5.36 5.04 -4.87
CA VAL A 145 5.89 5.74 -6.04
C VAL A 145 6.74 6.93 -5.61
N ASP A 146 6.24 7.74 -4.68
CA ASP A 146 6.97 8.91 -4.16
C ASP A 146 8.27 8.50 -3.45
N HIS A 147 8.22 7.44 -2.62
CA HIS A 147 9.40 6.90 -1.95
C HIS A 147 10.45 6.40 -2.94
N LEU A 148 10.08 5.52 -3.87
CA LEU A 148 11.00 4.95 -4.85
C LEU A 148 11.57 6.02 -5.78
N MET A 149 10.78 7.01 -6.17
CA MET A 149 11.28 8.15 -6.94
C MET A 149 12.34 8.94 -6.16
N ASN A 150 12.18 9.17 -4.86
CA ASN A 150 13.21 9.80 -4.03
C ASN A 150 14.48 8.95 -3.93
N GLN A 151 14.33 7.63 -3.87
CA GLN A 151 15.47 6.71 -3.76
C GLN A 151 16.25 6.60 -5.08
N TYR A 152 15.58 6.40 -6.21
CA TYR A 152 16.21 6.13 -7.50
C TYR A 152 16.44 7.37 -8.39
N ALA A 153 15.68 8.45 -8.21
CA ALA A 153 15.75 9.68 -9.02
C ALA A 153 16.12 10.96 -8.23
N GLY A 154 16.74 10.83 -7.04
CA GLY A 154 17.26 11.99 -6.32
C GLY A 154 18.67 12.39 -6.78
N THR A 155 19.47 12.93 -5.87
CA THR A 155 20.88 13.35 -6.08
C THR A 155 21.89 12.20 -6.22
N ILE A 156 21.39 10.97 -6.21
CA ILE A 156 22.13 9.71 -6.37
C ILE A 156 21.19 8.83 -7.17
N SER A 157 21.72 8.08 -8.13
CA SER A 157 20.95 7.14 -8.91
C SER A 157 21.66 5.81 -9.08
N PHE A 158 20.91 4.79 -9.49
CA PHE A 158 21.35 3.40 -9.52
C PHE A 158 20.90 2.75 -10.83
N GLU A 159 21.84 2.03 -11.45
CA GLU A 159 21.59 1.15 -12.59
C GLU A 159 22.13 -0.23 -12.23
N TYR A 160 21.25 -1.17 -11.90
CA TYR A 160 21.63 -2.52 -11.50
C TYR A 160 20.79 -3.62 -12.18
N ASP A 161 19.75 -3.24 -12.92
CA ASP A 161 18.82 -4.18 -13.56
C ASP A 161 19.49 -5.09 -14.61
N HIS A 162 20.66 -4.70 -15.12
CA HIS A 162 21.48 -5.53 -16.01
C HIS A 162 22.25 -6.66 -15.30
N VAL A 163 22.23 -6.70 -13.97
CA VAL A 163 22.83 -7.77 -13.16
C VAL A 163 21.96 -9.02 -13.30
N ASN A 164 22.54 -10.14 -13.74
CA ASN A 164 21.80 -11.37 -14.00
C ASN A 164 21.48 -12.17 -12.73
N ASN A 165 22.25 -11.99 -11.64
CA ASN A 165 22.05 -12.67 -10.38
C ASN A 165 20.88 -12.05 -9.60
N ASP A 166 19.87 -12.86 -9.26
CA ASP A 166 18.68 -12.40 -8.56
C ASP A 166 18.96 -12.00 -7.11
N ASP A 167 19.80 -12.76 -6.39
CA ASP A 167 20.18 -12.45 -5.01
C ASP A 167 20.91 -11.11 -4.92
N GLU A 168 21.74 -10.79 -5.93
CA GLU A 168 22.43 -9.50 -6.02
C GLU A 168 21.46 -8.36 -6.32
N ARG A 169 20.49 -8.56 -7.22
CA ARG A 169 19.45 -7.55 -7.50
C ARG A 169 18.60 -7.27 -6.27
N LEU A 170 18.17 -8.31 -5.55
CA LEU A 170 17.42 -8.18 -4.30
C LEU A 170 18.26 -7.46 -3.24
N TRP A 171 19.55 -7.77 -3.13
CA TRP A 171 20.44 -7.05 -2.22
C TRP A 171 20.53 -5.55 -2.56
N PHE A 172 20.62 -5.18 -3.84
CA PHE A 172 20.56 -3.78 -4.26
C PHE A 172 19.22 -3.14 -3.90
N GLN A 173 18.11 -3.80 -4.23
CA GLN A 173 16.76 -3.32 -3.91
C GLN A 173 16.62 -3.03 -2.41
N ASP A 174 16.98 -3.97 -1.55
CA ASP A 174 16.88 -3.81 -0.10
C ASP A 174 17.72 -2.63 0.41
N ASN A 175 18.97 -2.51 -0.04
CA ASN A 175 19.85 -1.44 0.44
C ASN A 175 19.44 -0.05 -0.09
N ILE A 176 18.96 0.04 -1.34
CA ILE A 176 18.51 1.29 -1.94
C ILE A 176 17.17 1.71 -1.33
N GLU A 177 16.21 0.79 -1.29
CA GLU A 177 14.83 1.08 -0.91
C GLU A 177 14.66 1.23 0.61
N SER A 178 15.56 0.69 1.43
CA SER A 178 15.61 0.96 2.89
C SER A 178 16.07 2.36 3.28
N GLY A 179 16.58 3.17 2.34
CA GLY A 179 17.09 4.50 2.67
C GLY A 179 18.53 4.54 3.16
N LYS A 180 19.24 3.40 3.20
CA LYS A 180 20.59 3.29 3.78
C LYS A 180 21.63 4.23 3.17
N TYR A 181 21.46 4.59 1.89
CA TYR A 181 22.35 5.52 1.18
C TYR A 181 21.93 6.99 1.28
N ARG A 182 20.80 7.28 1.94
CA ARG A 182 20.29 8.64 2.17
C ARG A 182 20.13 8.89 3.67
N PHE A 183 21.26 9.07 4.35
CA PHE A 183 21.27 9.42 5.77
C PHE A 183 21.51 10.93 5.96
N PRO A 184 20.87 11.55 6.97
CA PRO A 184 21.12 12.94 7.30
C PRO A 184 22.49 13.06 8.00
N PHE A 185 23.34 13.95 7.49
CA PHE A 185 24.56 14.35 8.21
C PHE A 185 24.22 15.23 9.42
N SER A 186 24.92 15.01 10.53
CA SER A 186 24.96 15.92 11.67
C SER A 186 25.54 17.27 11.28
N GLU A 187 25.31 18.31 12.10
CA GLU A 187 25.89 19.63 11.83
C GLU A 187 27.42 19.61 11.79
N ASP A 188 28.05 18.80 12.64
CA ASP A 188 29.51 18.72 12.71
C ASP A 188 30.09 17.96 11.50
N GLU A 189 29.44 16.87 11.04
CA GLU A 189 29.85 16.19 9.80
C GLU A 189 29.70 17.11 8.58
N LYS A 190 28.65 17.94 8.54
CA LYS A 190 28.48 18.96 7.47
C LYS A 190 29.60 19.98 7.48
N LYS A 191 30.02 20.46 8.66
CA LYS A 191 31.15 21.40 8.79
C LYS A 191 32.47 20.75 8.36
N GLU A 192 32.69 19.50 8.74
CA GLU A 192 33.89 18.75 8.34
C GLU A 192 33.95 18.57 6.82
N LEU A 193 32.83 18.15 6.20
CA LEU A 193 32.75 17.97 4.75
C LEU A 193 32.97 19.30 4.01
N LEU A 194 32.38 20.39 4.49
CA LEU A 194 32.60 21.73 3.92
C LEU A 194 34.07 22.15 4.03
N GLY A 195 34.72 21.91 5.17
CA GLY A 195 36.15 22.17 5.35
C GLY A 195 36.99 21.47 4.28
N LYS A 196 36.72 20.18 4.01
CA LYS A 196 37.42 19.42 2.96
C LYS A 196 37.21 20.00 1.57
N ILE A 197 36.00 20.46 1.25
CA ILE A 197 35.71 21.10 -0.05
C ILE A 197 36.50 22.42 -0.19
N VAL A 198 36.53 23.23 0.88
CA VAL A 198 37.30 24.49 0.92
C VAL A 198 38.80 24.25 0.79
N ASP A 199 39.34 23.23 1.45
CA ASP A 199 40.76 22.87 1.36
C ASP A 199 41.14 22.48 -0.08
N VAL A 200 40.28 21.72 -0.78
CA VAL A 200 40.49 21.33 -2.18
C VAL A 200 40.43 22.55 -3.10
N GLU A 201 39.43 23.42 -2.96
CA GLU A 201 39.30 24.64 -3.77
C GLU A 201 40.49 25.60 -3.54
N GLY A 202 40.94 25.73 -2.29
CA GLY A 202 42.10 26.53 -1.93
C GLY A 202 43.40 25.99 -2.53
N PHE A 203 43.55 24.66 -2.62
CA PHE A 203 44.70 24.03 -3.27
C PHE A 203 44.72 24.28 -4.78
N GLU A 204 43.59 24.17 -5.48
CA GLU A 204 43.50 24.40 -6.93
C GLU A 204 43.73 25.87 -7.33
N THR A 205 43.53 26.82 -6.41
CA THR A 205 43.68 28.26 -6.66
C THR A 205 45.13 28.77 -6.48
N PHE A 206 46.02 27.98 -5.86
CA PHE A 206 47.42 28.35 -5.54
C PHE A 206 48.42 27.87 -6.61
#